data_AF-A0A1G5GS80-F1
#
_entry.id   AF-A0A1G5GS80-F1
#
_cell.length_a   1.000
_cell.length_b   1.000
_cell.length_c   1.000
_cell.angle_alpha   90.00
_cell.angle_beta   90.00
_cell.angle_gamma   90.00
#
_symmetry.space_group_name_H-M   'P 1'
#
loop_
_entity.id
_entity.type
_entity.pdbx_description
1 polymer ?
#
loop_
_entity_poly.entity_id
_entity_poly.type
_entity_poly.pdbx_seq_one_letter_code
_entity_poly.pdbx_strand_id
1 'polypeptide(L)'
;MAIDKHTFFNFNHYLYGEAFYGSYEGMRYRLAREPLENVFFVPVDKRGPATLRATIWPEPYAYGHTDTALMKSEDFEFSEEGLEAAVKWFNEQHEAGDWPK
;
A
#
# COMPACT_ATOMS: atom_id res chain seq x y z
N MET A 1 12.77 12.31 -1.75
CA MET A 1 11.62 11.48 -1.36
C MET A 1 11.51 11.52 0.14
N ALA A 2 10.31 11.73 0.64
CA ALA A 2 10.00 11.87 2.07
C ALA A 2 9.82 10.49 2.75
N ILE A 3 9.25 9.52 2.04
CA ILE A 3 9.10 8.13 2.47
C ILE A 3 10.06 7.25 1.68
N ASP A 4 10.97 6.56 2.38
CA ASP A 4 11.97 5.67 1.80
C ASP A 4 11.41 4.27 1.54
N LYS A 5 11.78 3.63 0.42
CA LYS A 5 11.27 2.28 0.06
C LYS A 5 11.60 1.21 1.09
N HIS A 6 12.72 1.33 1.82
CA HIS A 6 13.14 0.39 2.85
C HIS A 6 12.32 0.52 4.15
N THR A 7 11.42 1.50 4.22
CA THR A 7 10.41 1.59 5.28
C THR A 7 9.34 0.49 5.11
N PHE A 8 9.07 0.09 3.87
CA PHE A 8 8.10 -0.93 3.54
C PHE A 8 8.68 -2.33 3.69
N PHE A 9 7.81 -3.33 3.76
CA PHE A 9 8.24 -4.72 3.66
C PHE A 9 8.90 -4.99 2.31
N ASN A 10 9.80 -5.97 2.30
CA ASN A 10 10.29 -6.50 1.03
C ASN A 10 9.13 -7.07 0.20
N PHE A 11 9.26 -7.05 -1.13
CA PHE A 11 8.19 -7.47 -2.03
C PHE A 11 7.64 -8.87 -1.71
N ASN A 12 8.52 -9.84 -1.44
CA ASN A 12 8.14 -11.22 -1.14
C ASN A 12 7.30 -11.34 0.14
N HIS A 13 7.41 -10.40 1.07
CA HIS A 13 6.65 -10.44 2.31
C HIS A 13 5.15 -10.20 2.07
N TYR A 14 4.77 -9.45 1.02
CA TYR A 14 3.35 -9.27 0.66
C TYR A 14 2.67 -10.57 0.22
N LEU A 15 3.44 -11.62 -0.11
CA LEU A 15 2.90 -12.96 -0.35
C LEU A 15 2.34 -13.61 0.93
N TYR A 16 2.72 -13.16 2.13
CA TYR A 16 2.12 -13.65 3.38
C TYR A 16 0.72 -13.11 3.63
N GLY A 17 0.21 -12.21 2.77
CA GLY A 17 -1.11 -11.60 2.94
C GLY A 17 -1.14 -10.58 4.06
N GLU A 18 0.01 -9.96 4.35
CA GLU A 18 0.12 -8.91 5.36
C GLU A 18 0.08 -7.52 4.71
N ALA A 19 -0.55 -6.58 5.39
CA ALA A 19 -0.61 -5.19 4.98
C ALA A 19 0.39 -4.37 5.79
N PHE A 20 1.20 -3.59 5.09
CA PHE A 20 2.03 -2.57 5.72
C PHE A 20 1.18 -1.35 6.05
N TYR A 21 1.40 -0.76 7.23
CA TYR A 21 0.76 0.49 7.65
C TYR A 21 1.83 1.46 8.11
N GLY A 22 1.72 2.71 7.68
CA GLY A 22 2.61 3.79 8.10
C GLY A 22 1.90 5.13 8.18
N SER A 23 2.63 6.12 8.67
CA SER A 23 2.20 7.50 8.73
C SER A 23 3.36 8.43 8.45
N TYR A 24 3.11 9.53 7.76
CA TYR A 24 4.11 10.55 7.47
C TYR A 24 3.42 11.92 7.43
N GLU A 25 3.85 12.84 8.30
CA GLU A 25 3.38 14.24 8.37
C GLU A 25 1.85 14.43 8.27
N GLY A 26 1.09 13.62 9.02
CA GLY A 26 -0.38 13.69 9.07
C GLY A 26 -1.12 12.87 8.00
N MET A 27 -0.39 12.32 7.01
CA MET A 27 -0.93 11.38 6.05
C MET A 27 -0.70 9.95 6.53
N ARG A 28 -1.76 9.15 6.64
CA ARG A 28 -1.66 7.70 6.88
C ARG A 28 -1.63 6.97 5.55
N TYR A 29 -0.89 5.88 5.51
CA TYR A 29 -0.76 5.07 4.31
C TYR A 29 -0.74 3.58 4.63
N ARG A 30 -1.23 2.80 3.67
CA ARG A 30 -1.29 1.34 3.69
C ARG A 30 -0.81 0.82 2.35
N LEU A 31 0.04 -0.19 2.38
CA LEU A 31 0.41 -0.95 1.19
C LEU A 31 0.16 -2.43 1.43
N ALA A 32 -0.57 -3.08 0.53
CA ALA A 32 -0.91 -4.49 0.70
C ALA A 32 -1.11 -5.19 -0.62
N ARG A 33 -1.00 -6.52 -0.61
CA ARG A 33 -1.53 -7.36 -1.68
C ARG A 33 -3.05 -7.30 -1.67
N GLU A 34 -3.66 -7.23 -2.85
CA GLU A 34 -5.08 -7.45 -3.06
C GLU A 34 -5.28 -8.63 -4.04
N PRO A 35 -6.02 -9.69 -3.68
CA PRO A 35 -6.65 -9.92 -2.38
C PRO A 35 -5.64 -10.13 -1.24
N LEU A 36 -6.03 -9.73 -0.02
CA LEU A 36 -5.21 -9.88 1.18
C LEU A 36 -5.21 -11.35 1.65
N GLU A 37 -4.40 -12.18 0.98
CA GLU A 37 -4.32 -13.62 1.20
C GLU A 37 -2.87 -14.09 1.28
N ASN A 38 -2.61 -15.07 2.15
CA ASN A 38 -1.33 -15.75 2.24
C ASN A 38 -1.17 -16.78 1.11
N VAL A 39 -0.32 -16.46 0.14
CA VAL A 39 0.04 -17.31 -1.01
C VAL A 39 1.55 -17.62 -1.05
N PHE A 40 2.29 -17.35 0.03
CA PHE A 40 3.73 -17.57 0.07
C PHE A 40 4.10 -19.03 -0.25
N PHE A 41 3.34 -19.97 0.30
CA PHE A 41 3.52 -21.41 0.08
C PHE A 41 2.72 -21.97 -1.12
N VAL A 42 1.95 -21.12 -1.81
CA VAL A 42 1.15 -21.53 -2.97
C VAL A 42 2.02 -21.46 -4.23
N PRO A 43 2.00 -22.46 -5.12
CA PRO A 43 2.69 -22.39 -6.42
C PRO A 43 2.24 -21.19 -7.25
N VAL A 44 3.16 -20.53 -7.95
CA VAL A 44 2.92 -19.27 -8.69
C VAL A 44 1.74 -19.39 -9.66
N ASP A 45 1.60 -20.53 -10.34
CA ASP A 45 0.52 -20.86 -11.28
C ASP A 45 -0.87 -20.96 -10.63
N LYS A 46 -0.95 -21.03 -9.30
CA LYS A 46 -2.20 -21.18 -8.54
C LYS A 46 -2.54 -19.99 -7.66
N ARG A 47 -1.75 -18.91 -7.67
CA ARG A 47 -1.94 -17.75 -6.77
C ARG A 47 -3.12 -16.84 -7.12
N GLY A 48 -3.73 -17.05 -8.29
CA GLY A 48 -4.73 -16.14 -8.85
C GLY A 48 -4.14 -14.77 -9.21
N PRO A 49 -4.93 -13.88 -9.83
CA PRO A 49 -4.52 -12.50 -10.06
C PRO A 49 -4.35 -11.76 -8.73
N ALA A 50 -3.34 -10.90 -8.64
CA ALA A 50 -3.14 -10.02 -7.50
C ALA A 50 -2.55 -8.67 -7.92
N THR A 51 -2.82 -7.63 -7.14
CA THR A 51 -2.25 -6.29 -7.28
C THR A 51 -1.60 -5.83 -5.97
N LEU A 52 -0.76 -4.82 -6.04
CA LEU A 52 -0.33 -4.05 -4.88
C LEU A 52 -1.24 -2.83 -4.74
N ARG A 53 -2.09 -2.82 -3.71
CA ARG A 53 -2.98 -1.71 -3.41
C ARG A 53 -2.33 -0.76 -2.43
N ALA A 54 -2.04 0.45 -2.90
CA ALA A 54 -1.65 1.58 -2.08
C ALA A 54 -2.91 2.33 -1.64
N THR A 55 -3.01 2.71 -0.37
CA THR A 55 -4.13 3.51 0.14
C THR A 55 -3.61 4.59 1.06
N ILE A 56 -4.15 5.81 0.97
CA ILE A 56 -3.88 6.93 1.86
C ILE A 56 -5.15 7.53 2.44
N TRP A 57 -5.05 8.09 3.65
CA TRP A 57 -6.15 8.74 4.35
C TRP A 57 -5.64 9.67 5.47
N PRO A 58 -6.48 10.58 5.99
CA PRO A 58 -6.07 11.48 7.07
C PRO A 58 -6.11 10.84 8.46
N GLU A 59 -5.33 11.41 9.38
CA GLU A 59 -5.52 11.22 10.81
C GLU A 59 -6.92 11.64 11.28
N PRO A 60 -7.42 11.15 12.44
CA PRO A 60 -6.73 10.35 13.46
C PRO A 60 -7.08 8.85 13.43
N TYR A 61 -7.89 8.39 12.48
CA TYR A 61 -8.44 7.03 12.51
C TYR A 61 -7.58 6.02 11.73
N ALA A 62 -7.54 4.79 12.23
CA ALA A 62 -6.85 3.68 11.55
C ALA A 62 -7.66 3.25 10.32
N TYR A 63 -7.03 2.53 9.37
CA TYR A 63 -7.67 2.10 8.12
C TYR A 63 -9.07 1.50 8.33
N GLY A 64 -9.25 0.56 9.27
CA GLY A 64 -10.56 -0.07 9.52
C GLY A 64 -11.61 0.84 10.19
N HIS A 65 -11.23 2.03 10.63
CA HIS A 65 -12.10 3.00 11.30
C HIS A 65 -12.29 4.31 10.53
N THR A 66 -11.53 4.52 9.46
CA THR A 66 -11.70 5.66 8.57
C THR A 66 -12.79 5.36 7.54
N ASP A 67 -13.60 6.36 7.20
CA ASP A 67 -14.58 6.20 6.12
C ASP A 67 -13.85 6.02 4.78
N THR A 68 -14.30 5.05 3.98
CA THR A 68 -13.82 4.81 2.62
C THR A 68 -13.89 6.05 1.72
N ALA A 69 -14.82 6.98 1.97
CA ALA A 69 -14.92 8.24 1.25
C ALA A 69 -13.72 9.18 1.50
N LEU A 70 -12.99 8.99 2.61
CA LEU A 70 -11.77 9.72 2.97
C LEU A 70 -10.51 8.92 2.64
N MET A 71 -10.64 7.83 1.89
CA MET A 71 -9.52 7.03 1.43
C MET A 71 -9.33 7.21 -0.08
N LYS A 72 -8.08 7.39 -0.47
CA LYS A 72 -7.66 7.32 -1.87
C LYS A 72 -6.82 6.07 -2.05
N SER A 73 -7.20 5.22 -2.98
CA SER A 73 -6.45 4.00 -3.28
C SER A 73 -6.06 3.93 -4.75
N GLU A 74 -4.90 3.35 -5.01
CA GLU A 74 -4.38 3.10 -6.34
C GLU A 74 -3.82 1.67 -6.40
N ASP A 75 -4.10 0.96 -7.49
CA ASP A 75 -3.66 -0.41 -7.71
C ASP A 75 -2.46 -0.45 -8.66
N PHE A 76 -1.40 -1.10 -8.22
CA PHE A 76 -0.17 -1.31 -8.97
C PHE A 76 0.00 -2.78 -9.32
N GLU A 77 0.86 -3.06 -10.30
CA GLU A 77 1.26 -4.42 -10.62
C GLU A 77 1.87 -5.10 -9.38
N PHE A 78 1.57 -6.38 -9.19
CA PHE A 78 2.20 -7.16 -8.13
C PHE A 78 3.61 -7.62 -8.54
N SER A 79 4.54 -6.67 -8.55
CA SER A 79 5.96 -6.84 -8.91
C SER A 79 6.86 -5.91 -8.08
N GLU A 80 8.19 -6.09 -8.14
CA GLU A 80 9.13 -5.16 -7.50
C GLU A 80 9.02 -3.74 -8.08
N GLU A 81 8.81 -3.63 -9.40
CA GLU A 81 8.60 -2.35 -10.08
C GLU A 81 7.29 -1.69 -9.61
N GLY A 82 6.23 -2.49 -9.42
CA GLY A 82 4.97 -2.01 -8.84
C GLY A 82 5.12 -1.52 -7.40
N LEU A 83 5.98 -2.16 -6.59
CA LEU A 83 6.32 -1.68 -5.24
C LEU A 83 6.99 -0.31 -5.30
N GLU A 84 7.98 -0.13 -6.18
CA GLU A 84 8.66 1.17 -6.36
C GLU A 84 7.67 2.24 -6.86
N ALA A 85 6.78 1.89 -7.78
CA ALA A 85 5.72 2.78 -8.26
C ALA A 85 4.75 3.20 -7.15
N ALA A 86 4.35 2.26 -6.27
CA ALA A 86 3.49 2.56 -5.13
C ALA A 86 4.16 3.52 -4.12
N VAL A 87 5.45 3.30 -3.83
CA VAL A 87 6.23 4.20 -2.96
C VAL A 87 6.36 5.59 -3.57
N LYS A 88 6.61 5.67 -4.87
CA LYS A 88 6.65 6.95 -5.60
C LYS A 88 5.30 7.65 -5.53
N TRP A 89 4.21 6.91 -5.72
CA TRP A 89 2.86 7.46 -5.61
C TRP A 89 2.59 8.04 -4.23
N PHE A 90 2.93 7.35 -3.13
CA PHE A 90 2.76 7.92 -1.78
C PHE A 90 3.48 9.27 -1.61
N ASN A 91 4.72 9.36 -2.11
CA ASN A 91 5.49 10.60 -2.07
C ASN A 91 4.82 11.70 -2.91
N GLU A 92 4.37 11.38 -4.13
CA GLU A 92 3.66 12.32 -5.01
C GLU A 92 2.37 12.84 -4.38
N GLN A 93 1.58 11.97 -3.75
CA GLN A 93 0.36 12.39 -3.06
C GLN A 93 0.69 13.35 -1.91
N HIS A 94 1.73 13.05 -1.13
CA HIS A 94 2.17 13.90 -0.04
C HIS A 94 2.69 15.26 -0.54
N GLU A 95 3.57 15.27 -1.54
CA GLU A 95 4.18 16.50 -2.10
C GLU A 95 3.15 17.39 -2.80
N ALA A 96 2.19 16.81 -3.52
CA ALA A 96 1.09 17.55 -4.13
C ALA A 96 0.08 18.07 -3.11
N GLY A 97 0.02 17.47 -1.92
CA GLY A 97 -1.03 17.71 -0.93
C GLY A 97 -2.42 17.26 -1.41
N ASP A 98 -2.48 16.41 -2.44
CA ASP A 98 -3.69 15.89 -3.09
C ASP A 98 -4.20 14.61 -2.39
N TRP A 99 -4.26 14.67 -1.06
CA TRP A 99 -4.79 13.61 -0.22
C TRP A 99 -5.88 14.15 0.70
N PRO A 100 -6.87 13.31 1.09
CA PRO A 100 -8.01 13.76 1.87
C PRO A 100 -7.55 14.26 3.24
N LYS A 101 -8.00 15.45 3.66
CA LYS A 101 -7.65 16.09 4.95
C LYS A 101 -8.85 16.21 5.86
#